data_AF-E1ZZP5-F1
#
_entry.id   AF-E1ZZP5-F1
#
_cell.length_a   1.000
_cell.length_b   1.000
_cell.length_c   1.000
_cell.angle_alpha   90.00
_cell.angle_beta   90.00
_cell.angle_gamma   90.00
#
_symmetry.space_group_name_H-M   'P 1'
#
loop_
_entity.id
_entity.type
_entity.pdbx_description
1 polymer ?
#
loop_
_entity_poly.entity_id
_entity_poly.type
_entity_poly.pdbx_seq_one_letter_code
_entity_poly.pdbx_strand_id
1 'polypeptide(L)'
;YDINRRIVLAMRLLGVGVNGIKKFCAFMCLPNPIFQSFYDKIVSTISIATAAVREKSMKNAAAKEKELSVQKGLAERIVVSGDGTWKKRGFSSLLGVTSLIGWCTGKVIDVNVKSKICNQCNYWKKKEGTAEYEEWAETHKDSCQKNHEGSAGKMEVDAVIQMFQRSEELHGLKYSHYVGDGDSKTFKGILDSNPYENLDVKKKECIDHVQKRMGTRLRNLKKNVRGLGGKGKLTGKLIDDLSLYFGLAIRRNHNSIVDMKKEIWATLYHKISTD
;
A
#
# COMPACT_ATOMS: atom_id res chain seq x y z
N TYR A 1 -7.36 31.92 14.88
CA TYR A 1 -6.34 31.71 15.94
C TYR A 1 -5.58 30.44 15.71
N ASP A 2 -4.26 30.49 15.90
CA ASP A 2 -3.33 29.38 15.63
C ASP A 2 -3.62 28.16 16.52
N ILE A 3 -3.98 28.38 17.79
CA ILE A 3 -4.33 27.32 18.74
C ILE A 3 -5.47 26.42 18.25
N ASN A 4 -6.50 27.00 17.61
CA ASN A 4 -7.62 26.23 17.08
C ASN A 4 -7.19 25.34 15.90
N ARG A 5 -6.26 25.80 15.06
CA ARG A 5 -5.72 24.97 13.98
C ARG A 5 -4.87 23.83 14.54
N ARG A 6 -4.02 24.13 15.53
CA ARG A 6 -3.14 23.15 16.18
C ARG A 6 -3.91 22.06 16.92
N ILE A 7 -4.93 22.41 17.70
CA ILE A 7 -5.73 21.41 18.43
C ILE A 7 -6.52 20.51 17.47
N VAL A 8 -7.04 21.05 16.37
CA VAL A 8 -7.72 20.25 15.34
C VAL A 8 -6.73 19.29 14.67
N LEU A 9 -5.55 19.77 14.29
CA LEU A 9 -4.51 18.92 13.71
C LEU A 9 -4.10 17.81 14.68
N ALA A 10 -3.76 18.15 15.93
CA ALA A 10 -3.33 17.21 16.95
C ALA A 10 -4.40 16.13 17.21
N MET A 11 -5.64 16.52 17.45
CA MET A 11 -6.73 15.57 17.73
C MET A 11 -7.08 14.69 16.53
N ARG A 12 -6.80 15.14 15.28
CA ARG A 12 -6.92 14.29 14.09
C ARG A 12 -5.78 13.28 13.97
N LEU A 13 -4.55 13.67 14.28
CA LEU A 13 -3.41 12.75 14.30
C LEU A 13 -3.60 11.65 15.34
N LEU A 14 -4.27 11.98 16.46
CA LEU A 14 -4.68 11.02 17.49
C LEU A 14 -5.89 10.15 17.10
N GLY A 15 -6.56 10.44 15.97
CA GLY A 15 -7.71 9.68 15.50
C GLY A 15 -9.03 9.94 16.26
N VAL A 16 -9.08 10.94 17.13
CA VAL A 16 -10.28 11.26 17.95
C VAL A 16 -11.11 12.42 17.39
N GLY A 17 -10.50 13.29 16.58
CA GLY A 17 -11.16 14.38 15.87
C GLY A 17 -11.96 15.33 16.77
N VAL A 18 -13.07 15.89 16.24
CA VAL A 18 -13.89 16.89 16.96
C VAL A 18 -14.44 16.41 18.29
N ASN A 19 -14.82 15.13 18.39
CA ASN A 19 -15.33 14.56 19.64
C ASN A 19 -14.23 14.47 20.70
N GLY A 20 -12.99 14.21 20.29
CA GLY A 20 -11.83 14.28 21.18
C GLY A 20 -11.60 15.70 21.70
N ILE A 21 -11.69 16.72 20.85
CA ILE A 21 -11.55 18.13 21.26
C ILE A 21 -12.64 18.49 22.28
N LYS A 22 -13.91 18.14 22.03
CA LYS A 22 -15.02 18.39 22.95
C LYS A 22 -14.79 17.76 24.32
N LYS A 23 -14.39 16.48 24.36
CA LYS A 23 -14.09 15.77 25.61
C LYS A 23 -12.90 16.40 26.34
N PHE A 24 -11.82 16.71 25.62
CA PHE A 24 -10.64 17.35 26.19
C PHE A 24 -11.00 18.68 26.86
N CYS A 25 -11.74 19.55 26.17
CA CYS A 25 -12.16 20.82 26.74
C CYS A 25 -13.08 20.64 27.95
N ALA A 26 -14.00 19.67 27.92
CA ALA A 26 -14.87 19.37 29.06
C ALA A 26 -14.07 18.95 30.31
N PHE A 27 -13.07 18.06 30.16
CA PHE A 27 -12.25 17.61 31.29
C PHE A 27 -11.27 18.68 31.81
N MET A 28 -10.82 19.57 30.93
CA MET A 28 -9.94 20.67 31.29
C MET A 28 -10.69 21.92 31.79
N CYS A 29 -12.01 21.83 31.98
CA CYS A 29 -12.88 22.96 32.34
C CYS A 29 -12.73 24.16 31.38
N LEU A 30 -12.52 23.89 30.09
CA LEU A 30 -12.44 24.89 29.02
C LEU A 30 -13.81 25.07 28.33
N PRO A 31 -14.09 26.26 27.75
CA PRO A 31 -15.26 26.46 26.91
C PRO A 31 -15.33 25.48 25.74
N ASN A 32 -16.54 25.29 25.19
CA ASN A 32 -16.73 24.45 24.01
C ASN A 32 -15.82 24.95 22.87
N PRO A 33 -14.89 24.12 22.36
CA PRO A 33 -13.70 24.59 21.66
C PRO A 33 -13.98 25.34 20.35
N ILE A 34 -14.87 24.80 19.52
CA ILE A 34 -15.14 25.30 18.16
C ILE A 34 -16.50 24.81 17.65
N PHE A 35 -17.19 25.67 16.89
CA PHE A 35 -18.36 25.28 16.10
C PHE A 35 -17.97 24.26 15.01
N GLN A 36 -18.89 23.36 14.66
CA GLN A 36 -18.66 22.33 13.65
C GLN A 36 -18.25 22.94 12.30
N SER A 37 -18.92 24.02 11.88
CA SER A 37 -18.61 24.74 10.63
C SER A 37 -17.18 25.28 10.60
N PHE A 38 -16.64 25.71 11.75
CA PHE A 38 -15.26 26.19 11.84
C PHE A 38 -14.26 25.02 11.86
N TYR A 39 -14.59 23.92 12.55
CA TYR A 39 -13.81 22.67 12.48
C TYR A 39 -13.68 22.20 11.03
N ASP A 40 -14.79 22.14 10.28
CA ASP A 40 -14.80 21.67 8.90
C ASP A 40 -13.96 22.56 7.98
N LYS A 41 -14.00 23.89 8.17
CA LYS A 41 -13.11 24.85 7.48
C LYS A 41 -11.64 24.58 7.76
N ILE A 42 -11.27 24.31 9.02
CA ILE A 42 -9.88 23.95 9.38
C ILE A 42 -9.48 22.62 8.75
N VAL A 43 -10.35 21.60 8.79
CA VAL A 43 -10.08 20.31 8.18
C VAL A 43 -9.86 20.43 6.67
N SER A 44 -10.67 21.23 5.99
CA SER A 44 -10.50 21.55 4.57
C SER A 44 -9.14 22.22 4.31
N THR A 45 -8.78 23.22 5.12
CA THR A 45 -7.48 23.90 5.02
C THR A 45 -6.31 22.93 5.22
N ILE A 46 -6.38 22.06 6.22
CA ILE A 46 -5.37 21.02 6.47
C ILE A 46 -5.29 20.07 5.26
N SER A 47 -6.43 19.64 4.73
CA SER A 47 -6.48 18.76 3.55
C SER A 47 -5.76 19.37 2.35
N ILE A 48 -6.04 20.63 2.03
CA ILE A 48 -5.39 21.36 0.93
C ILE A 48 -3.88 21.45 1.15
N ALA A 49 -3.46 21.88 2.36
CA ALA A 49 -2.04 22.02 2.68
C ALA A 49 -1.29 20.67 2.62
N THR A 50 -1.89 19.61 3.17
CA THR A 50 -1.30 18.26 3.12
C THR A 50 -1.25 17.68 1.71
N ALA A 51 -2.24 17.97 0.86
CA ALA A 51 -2.22 17.56 -0.54
C ALA A 51 -1.06 18.21 -1.30
N ALA A 52 -0.85 19.52 -1.13
CA ALA A 52 0.27 20.24 -1.74
C ALA A 52 1.63 19.70 -1.27
N VAL A 53 1.79 19.45 0.03
CA VAL A 53 3.04 18.86 0.58
C VAL A 53 3.25 17.43 0.06
N ARG A 54 2.19 16.62 0.02
CA ARG A 54 2.23 15.25 -0.51
C ARG A 54 2.68 15.24 -1.97
N GLU A 55 2.07 16.06 -2.81
CA GLU A 55 2.39 16.14 -4.25
C GLU A 55 3.84 16.59 -4.47
N LYS A 56 4.30 17.62 -3.75
CA LYS A 56 5.70 18.04 -3.81
C LYS A 56 6.66 16.94 -3.35
N SER A 57 6.33 16.26 -2.27
CA SER A 57 7.14 15.15 -1.73
C SER A 57 7.25 13.99 -2.72
N MET A 58 6.13 13.56 -3.30
CA MET A 58 6.08 12.46 -4.28
C MET A 58 6.78 12.83 -5.59
N LYS A 59 6.61 14.05 -6.10
CA LYS A 59 7.36 14.54 -7.28
C LYS A 59 8.87 14.50 -7.04
N ASN A 60 9.33 14.98 -5.88
CA ASN A 60 10.75 14.93 -5.51
C ASN A 60 11.26 13.49 -5.36
N ALA A 61 10.44 12.59 -4.79
CA ALA A 61 10.78 11.18 -4.66
C ALA A 61 10.92 10.50 -6.03
N ALA A 62 9.97 10.75 -6.94
CA ALA A 62 9.96 10.21 -8.29
C ALA A 62 11.15 10.72 -9.13
N ALA A 63 11.46 12.02 -9.05
CA ALA A 63 12.65 12.59 -9.69
C ALA A 63 13.94 11.94 -9.18
N LYS A 64 14.08 11.77 -7.86
CA LYS A 64 15.27 11.13 -7.29
C LYS A 64 15.37 9.65 -7.65
N GLU A 65 14.25 8.95 -7.73
CA GLU A 65 14.18 7.56 -8.19
C GLU A 65 14.64 7.43 -9.64
N LYS A 66 14.25 8.37 -10.51
CA LYS A 66 14.70 8.44 -11.92
C LYS A 66 16.22 8.57 -12.01
N GLU A 67 16.81 9.52 -11.29
CA GLU A 67 18.26 9.72 -11.25
C GLU A 67 19.02 8.44 -10.83
N LEU A 68 18.60 7.83 -9.72
CA LEU A 68 19.26 6.63 -9.19
C LEU A 68 19.08 5.41 -10.10
N SER A 69 17.93 5.31 -10.79
CA SER A 69 17.66 4.24 -11.74
C SER A 69 18.62 4.33 -12.94
N VAL A 70 18.86 5.54 -13.47
CA VAL A 70 19.82 5.77 -14.55
C VAL A 70 21.25 5.40 -14.12
N GLN A 71 21.66 5.79 -12.90
CA GLN A 71 22.97 5.42 -12.34
C GLN A 71 23.17 3.90 -12.22
N LYS A 72 22.08 3.15 -12.00
CA LYS A 72 22.09 1.68 -11.95
C LYS A 72 21.94 1.02 -13.33
N GLY A 73 21.94 1.78 -14.42
CA GLY A 73 21.79 1.28 -15.78
C GLY A 73 20.36 0.87 -16.15
N LEU A 74 19.36 1.28 -15.37
CA LEU A 74 17.95 1.08 -15.67
C LEU A 74 17.45 2.29 -16.47
N ALA A 75 17.52 2.22 -17.80
CA ALA A 75 17.20 3.28 -18.78
C ALA A 75 15.81 3.94 -18.56
N GLU A 76 15.70 4.80 -17.55
CA GLU A 76 14.48 5.48 -17.07
C GLU A 76 13.31 4.56 -16.69
N ARG A 77 13.62 3.28 -16.50
CA ARG A 77 12.68 2.20 -16.20
C ARG A 77 12.74 1.89 -14.71
N ILE A 78 11.71 2.29 -13.98
CA ILE A 78 11.74 2.19 -12.51
C ILE A 78 11.13 0.86 -12.06
N VAL A 79 11.66 0.33 -10.96
CA VAL A 79 11.09 -0.80 -10.23
C VAL A 79 10.27 -0.24 -9.07
N VAL A 80 9.00 -0.63 -8.98
CA VAL A 80 8.09 -0.14 -7.94
C VAL A 80 7.55 -1.29 -7.11
N SER A 81 7.43 -1.07 -5.81
CA SER A 81 6.70 -1.95 -4.90
C SER A 81 5.34 -1.35 -4.60
N GLY A 82 4.27 -2.14 -4.67
CA GLY A 82 2.92 -1.68 -4.32
C GLY A 82 2.31 -2.49 -3.20
N ASP A 83 1.59 -1.82 -2.31
CA ASP A 83 0.80 -2.46 -1.26
C ASP A 83 -0.42 -1.60 -0.90
N GLY A 84 -1.47 -2.27 -0.41
CA GLY A 84 -2.76 -1.71 -0.04
C GLY A 84 -3.02 -1.76 1.46
N THR A 85 -3.77 -0.79 1.96
CA THR A 85 -4.33 -0.82 3.32
C THR A 85 -5.79 -0.43 3.32
N TRP A 86 -6.54 -0.98 4.28
CA TRP A 86 -8.00 -0.83 4.36
C TRP A 86 -8.40 -0.30 5.73
N LYS A 87 -9.48 0.50 5.74
CA LYS A 87 -10.03 1.07 6.99
C LYS A 87 -10.47 0.01 8.00
N LYS A 88 -10.94 -1.15 7.53
CA LYS A 88 -11.39 -2.28 8.35
C LYS A 88 -10.65 -3.53 7.95
N ARG A 89 -10.37 -4.39 8.94
CA ARG A 89 -9.85 -5.73 8.69
C ARG A 89 -10.93 -6.60 8.03
N GLY A 90 -10.50 -7.47 7.10
CA GLY A 90 -11.38 -8.36 6.35
C GLY A 90 -11.79 -7.81 4.98
N PHE A 91 -12.58 -8.58 4.22
CA PHE A 91 -12.91 -8.29 2.81
C PHE A 91 -14.10 -7.32 2.62
N SER A 92 -14.53 -6.63 3.68
CA SER A 92 -15.73 -5.78 3.70
C SER A 92 -15.44 -4.28 3.81
N SER A 93 -14.18 -3.87 3.69
CA SER A 93 -13.84 -2.44 3.75
C SER A 93 -14.43 -1.68 2.56
N LEU A 94 -14.92 -0.47 2.85
CA LEU A 94 -15.49 0.45 1.87
C LEU A 94 -14.48 1.48 1.37
N LEU A 95 -13.30 1.51 2.00
CA LEU A 95 -12.20 2.42 1.73
C LEU A 95 -10.89 1.63 1.69
N GLY A 96 -10.10 1.89 0.67
CA GLY A 96 -8.75 1.36 0.49
C GLY A 96 -7.79 2.47 0.09
N VAL A 97 -6.56 2.41 0.58
CA VAL A 97 -5.47 3.29 0.17
C VAL A 97 -4.35 2.40 -0.34
N THR A 98 -3.83 2.70 -1.51
CA THR A 98 -2.73 1.95 -2.12
C THR A 98 -1.60 2.90 -2.42
N SER A 99 -0.37 2.49 -2.14
CA SER A 99 0.83 3.29 -2.38
C SER A 99 1.83 2.53 -3.23
N LEU A 100 2.54 3.25 -4.10
CA LEU A 100 3.73 2.77 -4.78
C LEU A 100 4.98 3.37 -4.13
N ILE A 101 5.99 2.52 -3.97
CA ILE A 101 7.30 2.86 -3.40
C ILE A 101 8.37 2.58 -4.44
N GLY A 102 9.24 3.56 -4.70
CA GLY A 102 10.40 3.41 -5.56
C GLY A 102 11.45 2.49 -4.94
N TRP A 103 11.99 1.54 -5.71
CA TRP A 103 12.93 0.54 -5.20
C TRP A 103 14.28 1.14 -4.78
N CYS A 104 14.80 2.13 -5.51
CA CYS A 104 16.11 2.71 -5.22
C CYS A 104 16.08 3.64 -4.02
N THR A 105 15.02 4.45 -3.90
CA THR A 105 14.88 5.46 -2.85
C THR A 105 14.20 4.94 -1.60
N GLY A 106 13.38 3.90 -1.70
CA GLY A 106 12.49 3.46 -0.61
C GLY A 106 11.42 4.49 -0.25
N LYS A 107 11.14 5.46 -1.13
CA LYS A 107 10.17 6.54 -0.90
C LYS A 107 8.88 6.28 -1.64
N VAL A 108 7.78 6.78 -1.06
CA VAL A 108 6.46 6.78 -1.72
C VAL A 108 6.51 7.71 -2.93
N ILE A 109 6.23 7.16 -4.10
CA ILE A 109 6.21 7.89 -5.37
C ILE A 109 4.78 8.18 -5.83
N ASP A 110 3.81 7.35 -5.46
CA ASP A 110 2.41 7.58 -5.79
C ASP A 110 1.47 6.97 -4.74
N VAL A 111 0.28 7.55 -4.57
CA VAL A 111 -0.79 7.08 -3.69
C VAL A 111 -2.13 7.26 -4.39
N ASN A 112 -3.00 6.26 -4.26
CA ASN A 112 -4.38 6.34 -4.73
C ASN A 112 -5.35 5.83 -3.68
N VAL A 113 -6.49 6.52 -3.54
CA VAL A 113 -7.55 6.21 -2.57
C VAL A 113 -8.77 5.74 -3.34
N LYS A 114 -9.25 4.55 -3.00
CA LYS A 114 -10.45 3.95 -3.55
C LYS A 114 -11.56 3.91 -2.53
N SER A 115 -12.75 4.32 -2.94
CA SER A 115 -13.92 4.36 -2.09
C SER A 115 -15.16 3.83 -2.81
N LYS A 116 -15.89 2.96 -2.10
CA LYS A 116 -17.23 2.49 -2.50
C LYS A 116 -18.35 3.41 -2.00
N ILE A 117 -18.02 4.41 -1.19
CA ILE A 117 -19.00 5.27 -0.54
C ILE A 117 -18.67 6.74 -0.71
N CYS A 118 -19.73 7.54 -0.75
CA CYS A 118 -19.67 8.96 -0.53
C CYS A 118 -20.79 9.29 0.47
N ASN A 119 -20.45 9.97 1.57
CA ASN A 119 -21.45 10.28 2.60
C ASN A 119 -22.51 11.26 2.09
N GLN A 120 -22.14 12.18 1.19
CA GLN A 120 -23.09 13.09 0.55
C GLN A 120 -24.07 12.28 -0.33
N CYS A 121 -23.58 11.36 -1.17
CA CYS A 121 -24.46 10.46 -1.92
C CYS A 121 -25.39 9.66 -1.01
N ASN A 122 -24.91 9.12 0.10
CA ASN A 122 -25.76 8.35 1.02
C ASN A 122 -26.86 9.21 1.66
N TYR A 123 -26.58 10.48 1.93
CA TYR A 123 -27.55 11.42 2.47
C TYR A 123 -28.62 11.77 1.42
N TRP A 124 -28.18 12.15 0.21
CA TRP A 124 -29.04 12.59 -0.88
C TRP A 124 -29.83 11.48 -1.55
N LYS A 125 -29.40 10.22 -1.41
CA LYS A 125 -30.14 9.06 -1.89
C LYS A 125 -31.59 9.00 -1.38
N LYS A 126 -31.87 9.56 -0.21
CA LYS A 126 -33.25 9.62 0.34
C LYS A 126 -34.17 10.57 -0.43
N LYS A 127 -33.60 11.46 -1.25
CA LYS A 127 -34.29 12.44 -2.09
C LYS A 127 -34.23 12.06 -3.58
N GLU A 128 -33.84 10.83 -3.90
CA GLU A 128 -33.74 10.37 -5.28
C GLU A 128 -35.09 10.53 -6.01
N GLY A 129 -35.06 11.10 -7.22
CA GLY A 129 -36.25 11.41 -8.02
C GLY A 129 -36.88 12.78 -7.77
N THR A 130 -36.27 13.66 -6.97
CA THR A 130 -36.69 15.07 -6.85
C THR A 130 -35.81 16.00 -7.69
N ALA A 131 -36.35 17.15 -8.09
CA ALA A 131 -35.58 18.19 -8.77
C ALA A 131 -34.38 18.67 -7.95
N GLU A 132 -34.53 18.76 -6.61
CA GLU A 132 -33.41 19.08 -5.70
C GLU A 132 -32.26 18.07 -5.80
N TYR A 133 -32.58 16.78 -5.97
CA TYR A 133 -31.58 15.74 -6.12
C TYR A 133 -30.86 15.85 -7.46
N GLU A 134 -31.57 16.14 -8.54
CA GLU A 134 -30.98 16.30 -9.88
C GLU A 134 -29.99 17.47 -9.93
N GLU A 135 -30.37 18.62 -9.38
CA GLU A 135 -29.48 19.80 -9.27
C GLU A 135 -28.24 19.50 -8.40
N TRP A 136 -28.46 18.84 -7.24
CA TRP A 136 -27.35 18.43 -6.39
C TRP A 136 -26.44 17.40 -7.08
N ALA A 137 -27.00 16.42 -7.79
CA ALA A 137 -26.24 15.35 -8.43
C ALA A 137 -25.31 15.91 -9.50
N GLU A 138 -25.77 16.88 -10.29
CA GLU A 138 -24.95 17.54 -11.31
C GLU A 138 -23.77 18.29 -10.67
N THR A 139 -24.02 19.07 -9.61
CA THR A 139 -22.96 19.80 -8.90
C THR A 139 -22.03 18.89 -8.09
N HIS A 140 -22.49 17.69 -7.69
CA HIS A 140 -21.69 16.75 -6.90
C HIS A 140 -20.77 15.86 -7.74
N LYS A 141 -21.02 15.72 -9.05
CA LYS A 141 -20.31 14.79 -9.93
C LYS A 141 -18.79 14.87 -9.82
N ASP A 142 -18.25 16.08 -9.81
CA ASP A 142 -16.80 16.33 -9.75
C ASP A 142 -16.21 16.24 -8.32
N SER A 143 -17.06 16.27 -7.30
CA SER A 143 -16.66 16.18 -5.88
C SER A 143 -16.97 14.82 -5.24
N CYS A 144 -17.57 13.90 -6.01
CA CYS A 144 -17.97 12.60 -5.53
C CYS A 144 -16.77 11.77 -5.10
N GLN A 145 -16.81 11.30 -3.85
CA GLN A 145 -15.73 10.49 -3.30
C GLN A 145 -15.85 9.01 -3.70
N LYS A 146 -17.00 8.56 -4.22
CA LYS A 146 -17.19 7.17 -4.65
C LYS A 146 -16.58 6.99 -6.04
N ASN A 147 -15.48 6.25 -6.10
CA ASN A 147 -14.67 6.06 -7.32
C ASN A 147 -14.29 4.59 -7.57
N HIS A 148 -14.95 3.65 -6.88
CA HIS A 148 -14.67 2.22 -6.94
C HIS A 148 -15.93 1.37 -6.94
N GLU A 149 -15.94 0.35 -7.78
CA GLU A 149 -16.97 -0.69 -7.83
C GLU A 149 -16.35 -2.08 -7.71
N GLY A 150 -17.09 -3.00 -7.08
CA GLY A 150 -16.64 -4.37 -6.83
C GLY A 150 -16.13 -4.63 -5.41
N SER A 151 -15.23 -5.61 -5.26
CA SER A 151 -14.75 -6.09 -3.96
C SER A 151 -13.69 -5.17 -3.33
N ALA A 152 -13.47 -5.30 -2.02
CA ALA A 152 -12.43 -4.56 -1.32
C ALA A 152 -11.02 -4.91 -1.84
N GLY A 153 -10.78 -6.18 -2.21
CA GLY A 153 -9.50 -6.60 -2.81
C GLY A 153 -9.25 -5.99 -4.19
N LYS A 154 -10.31 -5.77 -4.98
CA LYS A 154 -10.19 -5.11 -6.29
C LYS A 154 -9.74 -3.65 -6.18
N MET A 155 -9.93 -2.99 -5.03
CA MET A 155 -9.49 -1.61 -4.82
C MET A 155 -7.99 -1.45 -5.04
N GLU A 156 -7.19 -2.41 -4.56
CA GLU A 156 -5.73 -2.34 -4.75
C GLU A 156 -5.39 -2.48 -6.23
N VAL A 157 -5.99 -3.46 -6.93
CA VAL A 157 -5.78 -3.68 -8.36
C VAL A 157 -6.11 -2.41 -9.16
N ASP A 158 -7.32 -1.87 -8.99
CA ASP A 158 -7.77 -0.69 -9.73
C ASP A 158 -6.98 0.57 -9.35
N ALA A 159 -6.48 0.66 -8.11
CA ALA A 159 -5.61 1.74 -7.68
C ALA A 159 -4.24 1.67 -8.35
N VAL A 160 -3.61 0.49 -8.38
CA VAL A 160 -2.30 0.27 -9.00
C VAL A 160 -2.38 0.53 -10.50
N ILE A 161 -3.39 0.00 -11.20
CA ILE A 161 -3.59 0.25 -12.64
C ILE A 161 -3.62 1.76 -12.93
N GLN A 162 -4.42 2.52 -12.17
CA GLN A 162 -4.49 3.98 -12.36
C GLN A 162 -3.16 4.69 -12.09
N MET A 163 -2.40 4.26 -11.08
CA MET A 163 -1.09 4.83 -10.79
C MET A 163 -0.07 4.51 -11.89
N PHE A 164 -0.15 3.33 -12.51
CA PHE A 164 0.66 2.98 -13.68
C PHE A 164 0.30 3.84 -14.89
N GLN A 165 -1.00 3.95 -15.21
CA GLN A 165 -1.48 4.72 -16.37
C GLN A 165 -1.12 6.21 -16.32
N ARG A 166 -1.17 6.83 -15.14
CA ARG A 166 -0.85 8.27 -14.98
C ARG A 166 0.63 8.57 -14.75
N SER A 167 1.48 7.55 -14.62
CA SER A 167 2.88 7.72 -14.19
C SER A 167 3.70 8.60 -15.13
N GLU A 168 3.50 8.44 -16.44
CA GLU A 168 4.18 9.23 -17.47
C GLU A 168 3.75 10.69 -17.43
N GLU A 169 2.45 10.96 -17.37
CA GLU A 169 1.93 12.32 -17.31
C GLU A 169 2.36 13.03 -16.01
N LEU A 170 2.29 12.32 -14.88
CA LEU A 170 2.53 12.91 -13.56
C LEU A 170 4.02 13.11 -13.25
N HIS A 171 4.88 12.22 -13.76
CA HIS A 171 6.29 12.14 -13.36
C HIS A 171 7.28 11.99 -14.52
N GLY A 172 6.84 11.73 -15.76
CA GLY A 172 7.72 11.52 -16.90
C GLY A 172 8.56 10.23 -16.79
N LEU A 173 7.96 9.17 -16.25
CA LEU A 173 8.64 7.89 -15.99
C LEU A 173 7.69 6.70 -16.12
N LYS A 174 8.26 5.57 -16.56
CA LYS A 174 7.56 4.31 -16.79
C LYS A 174 7.97 3.26 -15.75
N TYR A 175 6.99 2.55 -15.21
CA TYR A 175 7.23 1.45 -14.28
C TYR A 175 7.46 0.13 -15.02
N SER A 176 8.70 -0.35 -15.03
CA SER A 176 9.08 -1.57 -15.76
C SER A 176 8.88 -2.86 -14.97
N HIS A 177 8.93 -2.77 -13.63
CA HIS A 177 8.77 -3.93 -12.77
C HIS A 177 7.87 -3.61 -11.60
N TYR A 178 7.00 -4.55 -11.28
CA TYR A 178 6.12 -4.50 -10.12
C TYR A 178 6.55 -5.56 -9.10
N VAL A 179 6.84 -5.12 -7.88
CA VAL A 179 7.11 -5.96 -6.71
C VAL A 179 5.84 -5.98 -5.85
N GLY A 180 5.34 -7.17 -5.54
CA GLY A 180 4.16 -7.33 -4.67
C GLY A 180 4.21 -8.62 -3.85
N ASP A 181 3.30 -8.77 -2.87
CA ASP A 181 3.18 -9.96 -2.01
C ASP A 181 2.43 -11.09 -2.73
N GLY A 182 3.05 -11.69 -3.74
CA GLY A 182 2.54 -12.89 -4.40
C GLY A 182 1.17 -12.77 -5.09
N ASP A 183 0.44 -11.66 -4.91
CA ASP A 183 -0.89 -11.47 -5.48
C ASP A 183 -0.78 -11.45 -6.99
N SER A 184 -1.38 -12.47 -7.60
CA SER A 184 -1.41 -12.61 -9.05
C SER A 184 -2.39 -11.65 -9.68
N LYS A 185 -3.38 -11.13 -8.94
CA LYS A 185 -4.45 -10.29 -9.49
C LYS A 185 -3.98 -8.89 -9.84
N THR A 186 -3.22 -8.24 -8.97
CA THR A 186 -2.70 -6.89 -9.23
C THR A 186 -1.78 -6.88 -10.44
N PHE A 187 -0.83 -7.83 -10.50
CA PHE A 187 0.06 -7.96 -11.66
C PHE A 187 -0.69 -8.30 -12.95
N LYS A 188 -1.65 -9.23 -12.89
CA LYS A 188 -2.50 -9.52 -14.05
C LYS A 188 -3.27 -8.28 -14.51
N GLY A 189 -3.83 -7.50 -13.58
CA GLY A 189 -4.52 -6.26 -13.88
C GLY A 189 -3.63 -5.23 -14.59
N ILE A 190 -2.36 -5.11 -14.18
CA ILE A 190 -1.39 -4.25 -14.88
C ILE A 190 -1.18 -4.74 -16.31
N LEU A 191 -0.94 -6.04 -16.52
CA LEU A 191 -0.73 -6.58 -17.87
C LEU A 191 -1.95 -6.38 -18.77
N ASP A 192 -3.15 -6.70 -18.25
CA ASP A 192 -4.40 -6.58 -18.98
C ASP A 192 -4.71 -5.11 -19.33
N SER A 193 -4.29 -4.14 -18.49
CA SER A 193 -4.46 -2.71 -18.76
C SER A 193 -3.48 -2.13 -19.78
N ASN A 194 -2.41 -2.86 -20.10
CA ASN A 194 -1.31 -2.45 -20.98
C ASN A 194 -0.95 -0.95 -20.87
N PRO A 195 -0.45 -0.49 -19.70
CA PRO A 195 -0.32 0.94 -19.42
C PRO A 195 0.71 1.65 -20.31
N TYR A 196 1.55 0.91 -21.03
CA TYR A 196 2.62 1.46 -21.86
C TYR A 196 2.68 0.72 -23.20
N GLU A 197 2.65 1.43 -24.32
CA GLU A 197 2.64 0.83 -25.67
C GLU A 197 3.89 -0.02 -26.00
N ASN A 198 5.05 0.34 -25.45
CA ASN A 198 6.35 -0.25 -25.80
C ASN A 198 7.09 -0.82 -24.58
N LEU A 199 6.36 -1.24 -23.54
CA LEU A 199 6.97 -1.76 -22.32
C LEU A 199 6.09 -2.80 -21.62
N ASP A 200 6.53 -4.05 -21.67
CA ASP A 200 5.96 -5.11 -20.84
C ASP A 200 6.43 -5.00 -19.39
N VAL A 201 5.47 -4.85 -18.48
CA VAL A 201 5.74 -4.82 -17.04
C VAL A 201 6.10 -6.24 -16.56
N LYS A 202 7.22 -6.36 -15.83
CA LYS A 202 7.68 -7.64 -15.28
C LYS A 202 7.35 -7.77 -13.80
N LYS A 203 6.93 -8.96 -13.37
CA LYS A 203 6.71 -9.25 -11.94
C LYS A 203 8.03 -9.56 -11.24
N LYS A 204 8.21 -9.03 -10.04
CA LYS A 204 9.18 -9.49 -9.04
C LYS A 204 8.44 -9.89 -7.77
N GLU A 205 8.99 -10.86 -7.04
CA GLU A 205 8.42 -11.33 -5.77
C GLU A 205 9.15 -10.67 -4.60
N CYS A 206 8.40 -10.32 -3.55
CA CYS A 206 9.03 -9.81 -2.32
C CYS A 206 9.73 -10.96 -1.56
N ILE A 207 10.78 -10.61 -0.82
CA ILE A 207 11.60 -11.59 -0.08
C ILE A 207 10.74 -12.33 0.95
N ASP A 208 9.83 -11.63 1.62
CA ASP A 208 8.92 -12.21 2.61
C ASP A 208 8.02 -13.28 1.99
N HIS A 209 7.53 -13.05 0.77
CA HIS A 209 6.71 -14.01 0.06
C HIS A 209 7.52 -15.23 -0.37
N VAL A 210 8.74 -15.01 -0.88
CA VAL A 210 9.68 -16.08 -1.23
C VAL A 210 10.03 -16.94 0.00
N GLN A 211 10.23 -16.31 1.16
CA GLN A 211 10.43 -16.96 2.46
C GLN A 211 9.20 -17.78 2.88
N LYS A 212 7.98 -17.22 2.82
CA LYS A 212 6.74 -17.96 3.11
C LYS A 212 6.58 -19.18 2.19
N ARG A 213 6.88 -19.02 0.90
CA ARG A 213 6.78 -20.07 -0.12
C ARG A 213 7.71 -21.25 0.18
N MET A 214 8.92 -20.99 0.67
CA MET A 214 9.83 -22.04 1.13
C MET A 214 9.18 -22.91 2.22
N GLY A 215 8.64 -22.27 3.26
CA GLY A 215 7.96 -22.97 4.35
C GLY A 215 6.75 -23.77 3.89
N THR A 216 5.93 -23.23 3.00
CA THR A 216 4.79 -23.96 2.41
C THR A 216 5.25 -25.19 1.63
N ARG A 217 6.30 -25.07 0.81
CA ARG A 217 6.85 -26.20 0.04
C ARG A 217 7.40 -27.30 0.95
N LEU A 218 8.13 -26.94 2.01
CA LEU A 218 8.63 -27.91 2.98
C LEU A 218 7.51 -28.63 3.75
N ARG A 219 6.45 -27.91 4.14
CA ARG A 219 5.28 -28.52 4.80
C ARG A 219 4.56 -29.50 3.87
N ASN A 220 4.40 -29.14 2.60
CA ASN A 220 3.80 -30.03 1.60
C ASN A 220 4.66 -31.27 1.37
N LEU A 221 5.98 -31.09 1.27
CA LEU A 221 6.92 -32.21 1.14
C LEU A 221 6.84 -33.17 2.34
N LYS A 222 6.83 -32.63 3.56
CA LYS A 222 6.65 -33.40 4.81
C LYS A 222 5.36 -34.22 4.80
N LYS A 223 4.26 -33.65 4.27
CA LYS A 223 2.95 -34.30 4.21
C LYS A 223 2.92 -35.43 3.16
N ASN A 224 3.53 -35.19 2.01
CA ASN A 224 3.39 -36.07 0.84
C ASN A 224 4.42 -37.21 0.81
N VAL A 225 5.55 -37.08 1.52
CA VAL A 225 6.59 -38.12 1.57
C VAL A 225 6.53 -38.83 2.92
N ARG A 226 6.17 -40.11 2.88
CA ARG A 226 6.10 -40.96 4.07
C ARG A 226 7.47 -41.02 4.75
N GLY A 227 7.50 -40.81 6.06
CA GLY A 227 8.72 -40.94 6.86
C GLY A 227 9.62 -39.70 6.93
N LEU A 228 9.28 -38.58 6.27
CA LEU A 228 10.02 -37.30 6.43
C LEU A 228 9.66 -36.54 7.72
N GLY A 229 8.45 -36.73 8.24
CA GLY A 229 8.03 -36.13 9.50
C GLY A 229 8.45 -36.96 10.72
N GLY A 230 8.54 -36.29 11.88
CA GLY A 230 8.80 -36.94 13.18
C GLY A 230 9.88 -36.25 13.99
N LYS A 231 10.09 -36.71 15.23
CA LYS A 231 11.20 -36.27 16.09
C LYS A 231 12.52 -36.64 15.41
N GLY A 232 13.49 -35.71 15.40
CA GLY A 232 14.78 -35.89 14.73
C GLY A 232 14.74 -35.80 13.19
N LYS A 233 13.62 -35.37 12.60
CA LYS A 233 13.46 -35.22 11.14
C LYS A 233 12.92 -33.82 10.80
N LEU A 234 12.12 -33.70 9.74
CA LEU A 234 11.52 -32.44 9.32
C LEU A 234 10.35 -32.05 10.24
N THR A 235 10.67 -31.40 11.36
CA THR A 235 9.70 -30.86 12.31
C THR A 235 9.13 -29.51 11.85
N GLY A 236 7.99 -29.09 12.41
CA GLY A 236 7.43 -27.76 12.11
C GLY A 236 8.40 -26.63 12.46
N LYS A 237 9.00 -26.71 13.65
CA LYS A 237 10.04 -25.77 14.11
C LYS A 237 11.23 -25.70 13.15
N LEU A 238 11.72 -26.85 12.67
CA LEU A 238 12.82 -26.87 11.70
C LEU A 238 12.42 -26.20 10.37
N ILE A 239 11.17 -26.39 9.91
CA ILE A 239 10.68 -25.71 8.71
C ILE A 239 10.64 -24.18 8.91
N ASP A 240 10.20 -23.72 10.08
CA ASP A 240 10.15 -22.29 10.40
C ASP A 240 11.56 -21.69 10.43
N ASP A 241 12.52 -22.37 11.09
CA ASP A 241 13.93 -21.98 11.09
C ASP A 241 14.49 -21.90 9.67
N LEU A 242 14.34 -22.97 8.86
CA LEU A 242 14.86 -23.01 7.49
C LEU A 242 14.25 -21.90 6.63
N SER A 243 12.96 -21.61 6.79
CA SER A 243 12.29 -20.53 6.06
C SER A 243 12.83 -19.16 6.47
N LEU A 244 13.01 -18.94 7.78
CA LEU A 244 13.58 -17.69 8.32
C LEU A 244 14.99 -17.44 7.79
N TYR A 245 15.88 -18.42 7.92
CA TYR A 245 17.26 -18.31 7.46
C TYR A 245 17.38 -18.19 5.95
N PHE A 246 16.49 -18.84 5.18
CA PHE A 246 16.41 -18.65 3.74
C PHE A 246 16.15 -17.19 3.37
N GLY A 247 15.17 -16.55 4.03
CA GLY A 247 14.93 -15.12 3.83
C GLY A 247 16.10 -14.24 4.29
N LEU A 248 16.76 -14.57 5.40
CA LEU A 248 17.92 -13.81 5.89
C LEU A 248 19.12 -13.88 4.92
N ALA A 249 19.41 -15.06 4.38
CA ALA A 249 20.47 -15.25 3.40
C ALA A 249 20.24 -14.41 2.13
N ILE A 250 18.99 -14.29 1.68
CA ILE A 250 18.62 -13.41 0.55
C ILE A 250 18.86 -11.94 0.90
N ARG A 251 18.40 -11.48 2.07
CA ARG A 251 18.58 -10.07 2.49
C ARG A 251 20.04 -9.67 2.63
N ARG A 252 20.86 -10.54 3.24
CA ARG A 252 22.30 -10.31 3.49
C ARG A 252 23.11 -10.29 2.20
N ASN A 253 22.73 -11.08 1.20
CA ASN A 253 23.50 -11.25 -0.04
C ASN A 253 22.74 -10.76 -1.28
N HIS A 254 21.92 -9.71 -1.15
CA HIS A 254 21.10 -9.21 -2.27
C HIS A 254 21.92 -8.72 -3.48
N ASN A 255 23.22 -8.48 -3.30
CA ASN A 255 24.15 -8.06 -4.35
C ASN A 255 24.99 -9.20 -4.95
N SER A 256 24.90 -10.43 -4.43
CA SER A 256 25.72 -11.57 -4.88
C SER A 256 24.91 -12.87 -4.87
N ILE A 257 24.58 -13.36 -6.07
CA ILE A 257 23.86 -14.64 -6.23
C ILE A 257 24.71 -15.80 -5.71
N VAL A 258 26.03 -15.72 -5.86
CA VAL A 258 26.97 -16.75 -5.41
C VAL A 258 26.96 -16.86 -3.90
N ASP A 259 27.11 -15.73 -3.19
CA ASP A 259 27.11 -15.71 -1.72
C ASP A 259 25.73 -16.04 -1.15
N MET A 260 24.67 -15.56 -1.81
CA MET A 260 23.29 -15.92 -1.46
C MET A 260 23.09 -17.43 -1.52
N LYS A 261 23.49 -18.07 -2.62
CA LYS A 261 23.42 -19.53 -2.76
C LYS A 261 24.24 -20.21 -1.69
N LYS A 262 25.47 -19.75 -1.45
CA LYS A 262 26.37 -20.31 -0.43
C LYS A 262 25.76 -20.27 0.98
N GLU A 263 25.22 -19.13 1.43
CA GLU A 263 24.61 -19.00 2.76
C GLU A 263 23.31 -19.81 2.90
N ILE A 264 22.50 -19.88 1.84
CA ILE A 264 21.30 -20.75 1.80
C ILE A 264 21.69 -22.21 2.05
N TRP A 265 22.69 -22.72 1.34
CA TRP A 265 23.14 -24.10 1.50
C TRP A 265 23.85 -24.34 2.84
N ALA A 266 24.66 -23.39 3.31
CA ALA A 266 25.31 -23.48 4.61
C ALA A 266 24.29 -23.65 5.75
N THR A 267 23.16 -22.93 5.68
CA THR A 267 22.05 -23.09 6.64
C THR A 267 21.52 -24.52 6.66
N LEU A 268 21.30 -25.12 5.49
CA LEU A 268 20.82 -26.49 5.38
C LEU A 268 21.83 -27.47 5.98
N TYR A 269 23.11 -27.35 5.61
CA TYR A 269 24.17 -28.22 6.10
C TYR A 269 24.35 -28.13 7.63
N HIS A 270 24.30 -26.93 8.18
CA HIS A 270 24.37 -26.73 9.63
C HIS A 270 23.19 -27.40 10.36
N LYS A 271 21.97 -27.33 9.80
CA LYS A 271 20.77 -27.90 10.42
C LYS A 271 20.68 -29.43 10.30
N ILE A 272 21.42 -30.05 9.37
CA ILE A 272 21.51 -31.52 9.25
C ILE A 272 22.76 -32.10 9.93
N SER A 273 23.70 -31.26 10.39
CA SER A 273 24.85 -31.72 11.16
C SER A 273 24.37 -32.34 12.48
N THR A 274 24.96 -33.47 12.85
CA THR A 274 24.60 -34.27 14.02
C THR A 274 25.64 -34.17 15.14
N ASP A 275 26.32 -33.02 15.26
CA ASP A 275 27.24 -32.77 16.37
C ASP A 275 26.51 -32.81 17.73
#